data_AF-A0A8C8RIS7-F1
#
_entry.id   AF-A0A8C8RIS7-F1
#
_cell.length_a   1.000
_cell.length_b   1.000
_cell.length_c   1.000
_cell.angle_alpha   90.00
_cell.angle_beta   90.00
_cell.angle_gamma   90.00
#
_symmetry.space_group_name_H-M   'P 1'
#
loop_
_entity.id
_entity.type
_entity.pdbx_description
1 polymer ?
#
loop_
_entity_poly.entity_id
_entity_poly.type
_entity_poly.pdbx_seq_one_letter_code
_entity_poly.pdbx_strand_id
1 'polypeptide(L)'
;MRETPPTVSNRPHRARAKGRVADKPAAMASAASTQKMQEEATCSICLEHLTEPVTIDCGHNFCRACITQHCEHREPERGTKFPCPQCLALFQKEKLRPNTQQTRGSPRL
;
A
#
# COMPACT_ATOMS: atom_id res chain seq x y z
N MET A 1 -37.35 -7.44 39.81
CA MET A 1 -36.34 -8.34 39.21
C MET A 1 -34.97 -7.70 39.37
N ARG A 2 -34.22 -8.09 40.41
CA ARG A 2 -32.85 -7.63 40.67
C ARG A 2 -31.93 -8.74 40.16
N GLU A 3 -31.36 -8.54 38.98
CA GLU A 3 -30.39 -9.46 38.38
C GLU A 3 -29.00 -9.01 38.83
N THR A 4 -28.35 -9.79 39.68
CA THR A 4 -26.93 -9.60 40.05
C THR A 4 -26.06 -10.44 39.10
N PRO A 5 -25.00 -9.86 38.48
CA PRO A 5 -24.12 -10.60 37.58
C PRO A 5 -23.14 -11.50 38.36
N PRO A 6 -22.83 -12.72 37.88
CA PRO A 6 -21.76 -13.52 38.47
C PRO A 6 -20.39 -12.98 37.99
N THR A 7 -19.61 -12.47 38.94
CA THR A 7 -18.18 -12.16 38.78
C THR A 7 -17.40 -13.47 38.69
N VAL A 8 -16.91 -13.84 37.49
CA VAL A 8 -15.91 -14.90 37.35
C VAL A 8 -14.52 -14.29 37.26
N SER A 9 -13.91 -14.14 38.44
CA SER A 9 -12.47 -13.91 38.58
C SER A 9 -11.75 -15.26 38.56
N ASN A 10 -10.87 -15.52 37.59
CA ASN A 10 -9.72 -16.39 37.86
C ASN A 10 -8.52 -16.22 36.91
N ARG A 11 -7.54 -15.48 37.46
CA ARG A 11 -6.07 -15.68 37.55
C ARG A 11 -5.28 -16.50 36.50
N PRO A 12 -4.05 -16.07 36.15
CA PRO A 12 -3.29 -16.65 35.03
C PRO A 12 -2.48 -17.89 35.45
N HIS A 13 -2.35 -18.84 34.52
CA HIS A 13 -1.45 -19.97 34.63
C HIS A 13 -0.02 -19.54 34.27
N ARG A 14 0.86 -19.55 35.27
CA ARG A 14 2.32 -19.44 35.10
C ARG A 14 2.91 -20.84 35.03
N ALA A 15 3.56 -21.20 33.93
CA ALA A 15 4.52 -22.30 33.89
C ALA A 15 5.74 -21.90 33.06
N ARG A 16 6.92 -22.26 33.54
CA ARG A 16 8.26 -21.75 33.21
C ARG A 16 9.17 -22.95 32.94
N ALA A 17 9.96 -22.96 31.86
CA ALA A 17 11.29 -23.59 31.71
C ALA A 17 11.73 -23.43 30.23
N LYS A 18 12.79 -22.68 29.89
CA LYS A 18 14.24 -22.99 29.93
C LYS A 18 14.69 -24.20 29.07
N GLY A 19 15.24 -23.94 27.89
CA GLY A 19 16.10 -24.84 27.10
C GLY A 19 17.18 -24.03 26.39
N ARG A 20 18.39 -23.97 26.96
CA ARG A 20 19.68 -24.52 26.49
C ARG A 20 20.17 -24.06 25.11
N VAL A 21 21.33 -23.41 25.16
CA VAL A 21 22.22 -23.01 24.07
C VAL A 21 22.75 -24.22 23.30
N ALA A 22 22.92 -24.05 21.99
CA ALA A 22 23.73 -24.93 21.16
C ALA A 22 24.58 -24.08 20.20
N ASP A 23 25.81 -24.52 20.04
CA ASP A 23 26.98 -23.87 19.45
C ASP A 23 26.92 -23.75 17.92
N LYS A 24 27.82 -22.93 17.37
CA LYS A 24 27.95 -22.44 15.97
C LYS A 24 28.47 -23.56 15.03
N PRO A 25 28.34 -23.44 13.69
CA PRO A 25 29.48 -22.93 12.90
C PRO A 25 29.07 -22.07 11.68
N ALA A 26 29.82 -21.01 11.35
CA ALA A 26 30.83 -20.90 10.28
C ALA A 26 30.28 -20.85 8.84
N ALA A 27 30.52 -19.68 8.22
CA ALA A 27 30.72 -19.43 6.79
C ALA A 27 29.78 -20.09 5.76
N MET A 28 29.00 -19.27 5.06
CA MET A 28 29.07 -19.24 3.59
C MET A 28 28.53 -17.92 3.04
N ALA A 29 29.27 -17.38 2.07
CA ALA A 29 28.88 -16.23 1.30
C ALA A 29 27.52 -16.47 0.63
N SER A 30 26.62 -15.51 0.73
CA SER A 30 25.60 -15.33 -0.28
C SER A 30 25.44 -13.83 -0.44
N ALA A 31 25.83 -13.36 -1.62
CA ALA A 31 25.34 -12.11 -2.14
C ALA A 31 23.82 -12.24 -2.27
N ALA A 32 23.11 -12.08 -1.15
CA ALA A 32 21.72 -11.68 -1.19
C ALA A 32 21.76 -10.22 -1.62
N SER A 33 21.98 -10.01 -2.91
CA SER A 33 21.58 -8.81 -3.61
C SER A 33 20.16 -8.58 -3.13
N THR A 34 20.00 -7.57 -2.28
CA THR A 34 18.70 -7.04 -1.91
C THR A 34 18.09 -6.60 -3.23
N GLN A 35 17.40 -7.54 -3.89
CA GLN A 35 16.36 -7.23 -4.84
C GLN A 35 15.33 -6.53 -3.97
N LYS A 36 15.57 -5.23 -3.78
CA LYS A 36 14.58 -4.26 -3.38
C LYS A 36 13.54 -4.43 -4.46
N MET A 37 12.58 -5.32 -4.20
CA MET A 37 11.42 -5.53 -5.04
C MET A 37 10.92 -4.12 -5.28
N GLN A 38 11.15 -3.62 -6.48
CA GLN A 38 10.42 -2.48 -6.98
C GLN A 38 9.01 -3.00 -6.91
N GLU A 39 8.29 -2.61 -5.86
CA GLU A 39 6.86 -2.84 -5.77
C GLU A 39 6.34 -2.26 -7.08
N GLU A 40 6.06 -3.16 -8.04
CA GLU A 40 5.67 -2.80 -9.38
C GLU A 40 4.36 -2.09 -9.16
N ALA A 41 4.43 -0.76 -9.16
CA ALA A 41 3.28 0.04 -8.85
C ALA A 41 2.34 -0.15 -10.04
N THR A 42 1.34 -1.01 -9.85
CA THR A 42 0.35 -1.41 -10.85
C THR A 42 -0.83 -0.47 -10.75
N CYS A 43 -1.37 -0.07 -11.89
CA CYS A 43 -2.57 0.74 -11.94
C CYS A 43 -3.79 -0.11 -11.59
N SER A 44 -4.56 0.24 -10.55
CA SER A 44 -5.78 -0.52 -10.21
C SER A 44 -6.94 -0.33 -11.19
N ILE A 45 -6.77 0.48 -12.24
CA ILE A 45 -7.78 0.71 -13.29
C ILE A 45 -7.50 -0.20 -14.50
N CYS A 46 -6.27 -0.19 -15.04
CA CYS A 46 -5.90 -1.01 -16.20
C CYS A 46 -5.15 -2.30 -15.84
N LEU A 47 -4.83 -2.51 -14.56
CA LEU A 47 -4.11 -3.67 -14.01
C LEU A 47 -2.71 -3.90 -14.62
N GLU A 48 -2.15 -2.88 -15.26
CA GLU A 48 -0.82 -2.87 -15.88
C GLU A 48 0.16 -1.98 -15.10
N HIS A 49 1.46 -2.03 -15.44
CA HIS A 49 2.48 -1.14 -14.89
C HIS A 49 2.08 0.33 -15.06
N LEU A 50 2.29 1.14 -14.01
CA LEU A 50 1.96 2.55 -14.04
C LEU A 50 2.80 3.32 -15.08
N THR A 51 2.17 3.65 -16.20
CA THR A 51 2.71 4.59 -17.19
C THR A 51 2.33 6.01 -16.79
N GLU A 52 3.34 6.85 -16.54
CA GLU A 52 3.16 8.21 -16.00
C GLU A 52 2.29 8.22 -14.72
N PRO A 53 2.78 7.63 -13.60
CA PRO A 53 2.02 7.57 -12.37
C PRO A 53 1.64 8.97 -11.90
N VAL A 54 0.35 9.14 -11.62
CA VAL A 54 -0.19 10.32 -10.97
C VAL A 54 -0.61 9.93 -9.56
N THR A 55 -0.03 10.60 -8.57
CA THR A 55 -0.43 10.43 -7.18
C THR A 55 -1.57 11.39 -6.87
N ILE A 56 -2.69 10.86 -6.38
CA ILE A 56 -3.84 11.67 -5.96
C ILE A 56 -3.75 11.98 -4.46
N ASP A 57 -4.59 12.91 -3.97
CA ASP A 57 -4.56 13.39 -2.57
C ASP A 57 -4.62 12.27 -1.51
N CYS A 58 -5.24 11.13 -1.82
CA CYS A 58 -5.31 9.99 -0.91
C CYS A 58 -4.09 9.04 -0.95
N GLY A 59 -3.06 9.35 -1.74
CA GLY A 59 -1.81 8.58 -1.81
C GLY A 59 -1.83 7.39 -2.78
N HIS A 60 -2.95 7.14 -3.47
CA HIS A 60 -3.01 6.11 -4.52
C HIS A 60 -2.43 6.63 -5.84
N ASN A 61 -1.88 5.71 -6.62
CA ASN A 61 -1.20 6.02 -7.87
C ASN A 61 -1.92 5.34 -9.04
N PHE A 62 -2.18 6.10 -10.10
CA PHE A 62 -2.86 5.62 -11.30
C PHE A 62 -2.16 6.13 -12.55
N CYS A 63 -2.34 5.45 -13.69
CA CYS A 63 -1.87 6.00 -14.96
C CYS A 63 -2.58 7.33 -15.22
N ARG A 64 -1.85 8.32 -15.73
CA ARG A 64 -2.42 9.62 -16.09
C ARG A 64 -3.65 9.50 -16.99
N ALA A 65 -3.59 8.63 -17.99
CA ALA A 65 -4.72 8.35 -18.89
C ALA A 65 -5.90 7.70 -18.16
N CYS A 66 -5.66 6.74 -17.27
CA CYS A 66 -6.71 6.02 -16.55
C CYS A 66 -7.46 6.91 -15.57
N ILE A 67 -6.75 7.72 -14.77
CA ILE A 67 -7.41 8.63 -13.83
C ILE A 67 -8.17 9.74 -14.55
N THR A 68 -7.65 10.20 -15.70
CA THR A 68 -8.34 11.20 -16.52
C THR A 68 -9.65 10.64 -17.08
N GLN A 69 -9.62 9.45 -17.69
CA GLN A 69 -10.81 8.78 -18.19
C GLN A 69 -11.83 8.50 -17.07
N HIS A 70 -11.36 8.08 -15.88
CA HIS A 70 -12.25 7.89 -14.72
C HIS A 70 -12.98 9.18 -14.34
N CYS A 71 -12.30 10.33 -14.39
CA CYS A 71 -12.91 11.63 -14.13
C CYS A 71 -13.83 12.11 -15.27
N GLU A 72 -13.59 11.68 -16.52
CA GLU A 72 -14.43 12.05 -17.67
C GLU A 72 -15.73 11.24 -17.73
N HIS A 73 -15.70 9.97 -17.30
CA HIS A 73 -16.88 9.10 -17.30
C HIS A 73 -17.73 9.21 -16.03
N ARG A 74 -17.27 9.94 -15.01
CA ARG A 74 -17.95 10.02 -13.72
C ARG A 74 -18.31 11.45 -13.39
N GLU A 75 -19.56 11.67 -12.97
CA GLU A 75 -20.00 12.99 -12.55
C GLU A 75 -19.27 13.41 -11.25
N PRO A 76 -18.77 14.65 -11.18
CA PRO A 76 -18.12 15.16 -9.98
C PRO A 76 -19.14 15.33 -8.85
N GLU A 77 -18.87 14.76 -7.67
CA GLU A 77 -19.81 14.79 -6.54
C GLU A 77 -20.01 16.19 -5.95
N ARG A 78 -18.97 17.04 -6.00
CA ARG A 78 -19.00 18.42 -5.52
C ARG A 78 -18.24 19.35 -6.45
N GLY A 79 -18.70 19.44 -7.70
CA GLY A 79 -18.17 20.34 -8.72
C GLY A 79 -16.86 19.87 -9.36
N THR A 80 -15.78 19.79 -8.58
CA THR A 80 -14.43 19.42 -9.08
C THR A 80 -13.80 18.22 -8.37
N LYS A 81 -14.56 17.56 -7.49
CA LYS A 81 -14.08 16.44 -6.68
C LYS A 81 -14.58 15.10 -7.23
N PHE A 82 -13.65 14.17 -7.41
CA PHE A 82 -13.91 12.82 -7.89
C PHE A 82 -13.56 11.78 -6.82
N PRO A 83 -14.33 10.69 -6.68
CA PRO A 83 -14.00 9.62 -5.76
C PRO A 83 -12.91 8.70 -6.33
N CYS A 84 -11.94 8.38 -5.49
CA CYS A 84 -10.86 7.44 -5.79
C CYS A 84 -11.43 6.04 -6.12
N PRO A 85 -10.97 5.37 -7.20
CA PRO A 85 -11.39 4.01 -7.54
C PRO A 85 -11.09 2.97 -6.46
N GLN A 86 -10.08 3.19 -5.60
CA GLN A 86 -9.65 2.22 -4.59
C GLN A 86 -10.27 2.45 -3.21
N CYS A 87 -10.33 3.69 -2.74
CA CYS A 87 -10.75 4.01 -1.38
C CYS A 87 -11.93 4.97 -1.30
N LEU A 88 -12.48 5.39 -2.45
CA LEU A 88 -13.58 6.35 -2.57
C LEU A 88 -13.29 7.74 -1.96
N ALA A 89 -12.05 8.00 -1.53
CA ALA A 89 -11.64 9.31 -1.06
C ALA A 89 -11.77 10.35 -2.19
N LEU A 90 -12.33 11.51 -1.84
CA LEU A 90 -12.53 12.60 -2.78
C LEU A 90 -11.21 13.32 -3.06
N PHE A 91 -10.79 13.36 -4.32
CA PHE A 91 -9.61 14.07 -4.79
C PHE A 91 -9.99 15.13 -5.83
N GLN A 92 -9.11 16.13 -6.03
CA GLN A 92 -9.30 17.18 -7.05
C GLN A 92 -8.47 16.88 -8.28
N LYS A 93 -9.09 16.89 -9.48
CA LYS A 93 -8.39 16.66 -10.75
C LYS A 93 -7.32 17.73 -11.02
N GLU A 94 -7.54 18.95 -10.56
CA GLU A 94 -6.60 20.07 -10.75
C GLU A 94 -5.35 19.97 -9.87
N LYS A 95 -5.43 19.20 -8.77
CA LYS A 95 -4.32 19.00 -7.82
C LYS A 95 -3.50 17.76 -8.08
N LEU A 96 -3.81 17.03 -9.15
CA LEU A 96 -3.07 15.85 -9.56
C LEU A 96 -1.58 16.21 -9.75
N ARG A 97 -0.73 15.60 -8.93
CA ARG A 97 0.73 15.78 -9.02
C ARG A 97 1.27 14.68 -9.95
N PRO A 98 1.72 15.02 -11.17
CA PRO A 98 2.40 14.03 -12.00
C PRO A 98 3.70 13.64 -11.29
N ASN A 99 3.89 12.35 -10.99
CA ASN A 99 5.11 11.86 -10.39
C ASN A 99 6.14 11.67 -11.52
N THR A 100 6.63 12.79 -12.10
CA THR A 100 7.58 12.81 -13.23
C THR A 100 8.99 12.32 -12.86
N GLN A 101 9.12 11.55 -11.78
CA GLN A 101 10.39 11.13 -11.19
C GLN A 101 10.80 9.72 -11.66
N GLN A 102 10.00 9.05 -12.50
CA GLN A 102 10.21 7.66 -12.92
C GLN A 102 10.41 7.43 -14.43
N THR A 103 10.72 8.46 -15.22
CA THR A 103 11.20 8.28 -16.61
C THR A 103 12.67 8.66 -16.76
N ARG A 104 13.54 8.10 -15.91
CA ARG A 104 14.93 7.83 -16.34
C ARG A 104 15.00 6.39 -16.84
N GLY A 105 14.36 6.16 -17.97
CA GLY A 105 14.81 5.12 -18.87
C GLY A 105 16.19 5.55 -19.36
N SER A 106 17.24 5.00 -18.75
CA SER A 106 18.58 5.08 -19.31
C SER A 106 18.50 4.56 -20.75
N PRO A 107 18.98 5.31 -21.76
CA PRO A 107 19.11 4.75 -23.09
C PRO A 107 20.04 3.52 -22.97
N ARG A 108 19.53 2.34 -23.31
CA ARG A 108 20.39 1.19 -23.58
C ARG A 108 21.28 1.61 -24.75
N LEU A 109 22.58 1.76 -24.46
CA LEU A 109 23.66 1.79 -25.45
C LEU A 109 23.57 0.59 -26.39
#